data_AF-A0A7X0GS54-F1
#
_entry.id   AF-A0A7X0GS54-F1
#
_cell.length_a   1.000
_cell.length_b   1.000
_cell.length_c   1.000
_cell.angle_alpha   90.00
_cell.angle_beta   90.00
_cell.angle_gamma   90.00
#
_symmetry.space_group_name_H-M   'P 1'
#
loop_
_entity.id
_entity.type
_entity.pdbx_description
1 polymer ?
#
loop_
_entity_poly.entity_id
_entity_poly.type
_entity_poly.pdbx_seq_one_letter_code
_entity_poly.pdbx_strand_id
1 'polypeptide(L)'
;MREPISRDVRLALDLALTIRHDGNGGVTDDLTDPAGLTEWVRAHADLLPGTATDRADDHRQDTAAGTAPRSADGAGDGSTADAAHLAAVRALRAAVRALFARAVRPGEPSSADAARLMPFEEAVRHLNGAAARTPIVPVLDWPDGATPLVHHKPVRTADDLTAALAHAVIAFLAGPDRDRLRACHAPRCVRYFLKEHPRQEWCKPSCGNRARVARHHQRHKATAQSRPVPSGWPTPPRHQTATRPARSAARPALRRPGHVPWATCRSSAAAAPLPPGPTSTYWPWTRATGPATSVRDCCPRPTAPARASSCATTCSAAEALR
;
A
#
# COMPACT_ATOMS: atom_id res chain seq x y z
N MET A 1 -22.92 -0.70 1.37
CA MET A 1 -21.72 -1.52 1.12
C MET A 1 -20.81 -0.71 0.22
N ARG A 2 -19.50 -0.67 0.50
CA ARG A 2 -18.54 0.01 -0.39
C ARG A 2 -18.13 -0.99 -1.46
N GLU A 3 -18.12 -0.55 -2.72
CA GLU A 3 -17.61 -1.37 -3.82
C GLU A 3 -16.13 -1.71 -3.55
N PRO A 4 -15.70 -2.96 -3.76
CA PRO A 4 -14.29 -3.31 -3.75
C PRO A 4 -13.49 -2.40 -4.70
N ILE A 5 -12.28 -2.03 -4.28
CA ILE A 5 -11.37 -1.22 -5.10
C ILE A 5 -11.13 -1.93 -6.45
N SER A 6 -11.29 -1.18 -7.55
CA SER A 6 -11.12 -1.71 -8.91
C SER A 6 -9.71 -2.24 -9.15
N ARG A 7 -9.59 -3.17 -10.10
CA ARG A 7 -8.32 -3.74 -10.56
C ARG A 7 -7.30 -2.65 -10.93
N ASP A 8 -7.74 -1.65 -11.68
CA ASP A 8 -6.88 -0.57 -12.18
C ASP A 8 -6.30 0.27 -11.05
N VAL A 9 -7.12 0.54 -10.02
CA VAL A 9 -6.68 1.25 -8.83
C VAL A 9 -5.63 0.43 -8.06
N ARG A 10 -5.82 -0.88 -7.91
CA ARG A 10 -4.84 -1.75 -7.25
C ARG A 10 -3.50 -1.72 -7.98
N LEU A 11 -3.51 -1.95 -9.30
CA LEU A 11 -2.28 -1.89 -10.12
C LEU A 11 -1.56 -0.54 -10.02
N ALA A 12 -2.30 0.57 -10.14
CA ALA A 12 -1.72 1.91 -10.10
C ALA A 12 -1.06 2.21 -8.74
N LEU A 13 -1.71 1.83 -7.63
CA LEU A 13 -1.16 1.99 -6.29
C LEU A 13 0.02 1.05 -6.06
N ASP A 14 -0.12 -0.24 -6.37
CA ASP A 14 0.92 -1.23 -6.12
C ASP A 14 2.21 -0.91 -6.89
N LEU A 15 2.09 -0.40 -8.12
CA LEU A 15 3.22 0.13 -8.88
C LEU A 15 3.91 1.28 -8.12
N ALA A 16 3.16 2.25 -7.61
CA ALA A 16 3.74 3.37 -6.84
C ALA A 16 4.33 2.91 -5.47
N LEU A 17 3.83 1.80 -4.92
CA LEU A 17 4.20 1.23 -3.63
C LEU A 17 5.42 0.32 -3.66
N THR A 18 5.96 0.01 -4.84
CA THR A 18 7.30 -0.59 -5.00
C THR A 18 8.42 0.33 -4.51
N ILE A 19 8.11 1.61 -4.23
CA ILE A 19 8.95 2.53 -3.47
C ILE A 19 8.51 2.51 -2.00
N ARG A 20 9.41 2.02 -1.13
CA ARG A 20 9.18 1.83 0.31
C ARG A 20 10.14 2.67 1.12
N HIS A 21 9.86 2.82 2.41
CA HIS A 21 10.85 3.35 3.36
C HIS A 21 11.78 2.24 3.85
N ASP A 22 13.06 2.54 3.98
CA ASP A 22 14.14 1.59 4.26
C ASP A 22 14.38 1.28 5.75
N GLY A 23 13.79 2.04 6.68
CA GLY A 23 14.10 1.93 8.11
C GLY A 23 14.90 3.12 8.65
N ASN A 24 15.70 3.76 7.81
CA ASN A 24 16.76 4.70 8.20
C ASN A 24 16.50 6.13 7.70
N GLY A 25 15.29 6.39 7.20
CA GLY A 25 14.91 7.70 6.65
C GLY A 25 15.22 7.85 5.16
N GLY A 26 15.69 6.79 4.52
CA GLY A 26 15.81 6.68 3.07
C GLY A 26 14.65 5.91 2.45
N VAL A 27 14.87 5.53 1.20
CA VAL A 27 13.91 4.85 0.34
C VAL A 27 14.53 3.56 -0.18
N THR A 28 13.75 2.48 -0.16
CA THR A 28 14.05 1.21 -0.83
C THR A 28 13.20 1.10 -2.08
N ASP A 29 13.80 0.63 -3.16
CA ASP A 29 13.15 0.30 -4.42
C ASP A 29 13.02 -1.23 -4.51
N ASP A 30 11.83 -1.74 -4.81
CA ASP A 30 11.58 -3.19 -4.97
C ASP A 30 11.89 -3.66 -6.40
N LEU A 31 12.05 -2.73 -7.34
CA LEU A 31 12.37 -2.97 -8.74
C LEU A 31 13.84 -2.58 -9.01
N THR A 32 14.76 -3.19 -8.25
CA THR A 32 16.21 -2.96 -8.39
C THR A 32 16.81 -3.63 -9.62
N ASP A 33 16.26 -4.78 -9.98
CA ASP A 33 16.76 -5.67 -11.02
C ASP A 33 15.59 -6.40 -11.71
N PRO A 34 15.84 -7.08 -12.84
CA PRO A 34 14.77 -7.72 -13.60
C PRO A 34 14.11 -8.90 -12.87
N ALA A 35 14.81 -9.56 -11.93
CA ALA A 35 14.22 -10.62 -11.12
C ALA A 35 13.16 -10.06 -10.15
N GLY A 36 13.42 -8.91 -9.55
CA GLY A 36 12.45 -8.17 -8.73
C GLY A 36 11.20 -7.78 -9.53
N LEU A 37 11.35 -7.31 -10.77
CA LEU A 37 10.20 -7.05 -11.65
C LEU A 37 9.44 -8.35 -11.98
N THR A 38 10.14 -9.44 -12.25
CA THR A 38 9.52 -10.73 -12.55
C THR A 38 8.71 -11.25 -11.36
N GLU A 39 9.24 -11.16 -10.14
CA GLU A 39 8.53 -11.50 -8.91
C GLU A 39 7.29 -10.63 -8.72
N TRP A 40 7.42 -9.32 -8.95
CA TRP A 40 6.30 -8.40 -8.88
C TRP A 40 5.20 -8.76 -9.89
N VAL A 41 5.55 -9.04 -11.15
CA VAL A 41 4.58 -9.45 -12.19
C VAL A 41 3.86 -10.74 -11.79
N ARG A 42 4.58 -11.76 -11.30
CA ARG A 42 3.97 -13.01 -10.84
C ARG A 42 3.00 -12.79 -9.68
N ALA A 43 3.34 -11.91 -8.74
CA ALA A 43 2.47 -11.58 -7.62
C ALA A 43 1.19 -10.82 -8.05
N HIS A 44 1.16 -10.24 -9.25
CA HIS A 44 0.03 -9.50 -9.80
C HIS A 44 -0.57 -10.16 -11.04
N ALA A 45 -0.30 -11.45 -11.29
CA ALA A 45 -0.75 -12.15 -12.48
C ALA A 45 -2.29 -12.15 -12.63
N ASP A 46 -3.05 -12.26 -11.54
CA ASP A 46 -4.53 -12.20 -11.59
C ASP A 46 -5.06 -10.79 -11.93
N LEU A 47 -4.22 -9.77 -11.77
CA LEU A 47 -4.54 -8.39 -12.06
C LEU A 47 -3.98 -7.92 -13.41
N LEU A 48 -3.10 -8.64 -14.09
CA LEU A 48 -2.55 -8.21 -15.39
C LEU A 48 -3.36 -8.80 -16.56
N PRO A 49 -3.55 -8.07 -17.66
CA PRO A 49 -4.26 -8.60 -18.81
C PRO A 49 -3.37 -9.65 -19.50
N GLY A 50 -3.92 -10.79 -19.91
CA GLY A 50 -3.20 -11.80 -20.71
C GLY A 50 -2.40 -12.86 -19.95
N THR A 51 -2.31 -12.81 -18.63
CA THR A 51 -1.72 -13.88 -17.80
C THR A 51 -2.74 -14.94 -17.36
N ALA A 52 -4.01 -14.56 -17.30
CA ALA A 52 -5.11 -15.53 -17.31
C ALA A 52 -5.31 -15.95 -18.77
N THR A 53 -5.31 -17.26 -19.03
CA THR A 53 -5.86 -17.80 -20.26
C THR A 53 -7.33 -17.41 -20.28
N ASP A 54 -7.67 -16.31 -20.96
CA ASP A 54 -9.02 -16.04 -21.40
C ASP A 54 -9.39 -17.16 -22.39
N ARG A 55 -9.80 -18.31 -21.84
CA ARG A 55 -10.65 -19.27 -22.53
C ARG A 55 -12.01 -18.60 -22.66
N ALA A 56 -12.12 -17.70 -23.63
CA ALA A 56 -13.38 -17.55 -24.31
C ALA A 56 -13.49 -18.79 -25.22
N ASP A 57 -14.48 -19.63 -24.91
CA ASP A 57 -14.89 -20.73 -25.76
C ASP A 57 -15.13 -20.23 -27.17
N ASP A 58 -14.31 -20.69 -28.13
CA ASP A 58 -14.58 -20.52 -29.56
C ASP A 58 -14.88 -21.90 -30.15
N HIS A 59 -16.14 -22.30 -30.04
CA HIS A 59 -16.71 -23.36 -30.87
C HIS A 59 -17.26 -22.73 -32.15
N ARG A 60 -16.45 -22.73 -33.22
CA ARG A 60 -16.84 -23.17 -34.58
C ARG A 60 -15.62 -23.13 -35.51
N GLN A 61 -14.98 -24.28 -35.65
CA GLN A 61 -14.04 -24.55 -36.75
C GLN A 61 -14.83 -25.08 -37.95
N ASP A 62 -14.80 -24.34 -39.05
CA ASP A 62 -14.95 -24.93 -40.39
C ASP A 62 -13.58 -24.87 -41.08
N THR A 63 -13.15 -26.03 -41.53
CA THR A 63 -11.82 -26.32 -42.05
C THR A 63 -11.71 -26.07 -43.56
N ALA A 64 -10.59 -25.49 -44.01
CA ALA A 64 -10.00 -25.84 -45.29
C ALA A 64 -8.47 -25.69 -45.22
N ALA A 65 -7.79 -26.74 -45.69
CA ALA A 65 -6.40 -27.07 -45.46
C ALA A 65 -5.40 -26.20 -46.26
N GLY A 66 -4.26 -25.93 -45.63
CA GLY A 66 -3.06 -25.37 -46.25
C GLY A 66 -1.85 -25.64 -45.35
N THR A 67 -1.19 -26.79 -45.57
CA THR A 67 -0.03 -27.27 -44.82
C THR A 67 1.20 -26.38 -45.05
N ALA A 68 1.71 -25.75 -43.98
CA ALA A 68 3.05 -25.22 -43.88
C ALA A 68 3.65 -25.57 -42.50
N PRO A 69 4.97 -25.77 -42.38
CA PRO A 69 5.56 -26.50 -41.26
C PRO A 69 5.51 -25.69 -39.97
N ARG A 70 5.02 -26.32 -38.90
CA ARG A 70 4.99 -25.79 -37.55
C ARG A 70 6.39 -25.95 -36.95
N SER A 71 7.11 -24.84 -36.80
CA SER A 71 8.18 -24.77 -35.81
C SER A 71 7.55 -24.84 -34.43
N ALA A 72 7.80 -25.95 -33.75
CA ALA A 72 7.44 -26.14 -32.36
C ALA A 72 8.51 -25.48 -31.49
N ASP A 73 8.29 -24.21 -31.15
CA ASP A 73 8.97 -23.58 -30.03
C ASP A 73 7.92 -23.19 -28.97
N GLY A 74 7.93 -23.97 -27.89
CA GLY A 74 7.74 -23.47 -26.52
C GLY A 74 6.35 -23.04 -26.10
N ALA A 75 5.58 -24.00 -25.58
CA ALA A 75 4.52 -23.71 -24.61
C ALA A 75 5.13 -23.10 -23.33
N GLY A 76 4.76 -21.85 -23.05
CA GLY A 76 4.70 -21.18 -21.75
C GLY A 76 5.72 -21.54 -20.67
N ASP A 77 6.85 -20.86 -20.66
CA ASP A 77 7.56 -20.57 -19.41
C ASP A 77 7.25 -19.13 -18.97
N GLY A 78 7.25 -18.89 -17.66
CA GLY A 78 6.91 -17.60 -17.09
C GLY A 78 7.93 -16.54 -17.51
N SER A 79 7.57 -15.76 -18.54
CA SER A 79 8.37 -14.69 -19.13
C SER A 79 9.12 -13.91 -18.05
N THR A 80 10.45 -14.04 -18.08
CA THR A 80 11.32 -13.29 -17.18
C THR A 80 11.48 -11.88 -17.72
N ALA A 81 11.25 -10.89 -16.87
CA ALA A 81 11.49 -9.51 -17.27
C ALA A 81 12.97 -9.31 -17.59
N ASP A 82 13.25 -8.51 -18.61
CA ASP A 82 14.62 -8.08 -18.94
C ASP A 82 14.91 -6.66 -18.41
N ALA A 83 16.11 -6.16 -18.69
CA ALA A 83 16.54 -4.83 -18.29
C ALA A 83 15.74 -3.70 -18.97
N ALA A 84 15.24 -3.91 -20.19
CA ALA A 84 14.46 -2.92 -20.93
C ALA A 84 13.06 -2.78 -20.33
N HIS A 85 12.41 -3.91 -20.02
CA HIS A 85 11.14 -3.93 -19.28
C HIS A 85 11.28 -3.25 -17.92
N LEU A 86 12.35 -3.55 -17.18
CA LEU A 86 12.64 -2.91 -15.90
C LEU A 86 12.77 -1.39 -16.03
N ALA A 87 13.57 -0.92 -17.00
CA ALA A 87 13.76 0.50 -17.23
C ALA A 87 12.44 1.21 -17.59
N ALA A 88 11.62 0.60 -18.46
CA ALA A 88 10.32 1.12 -18.87
C ALA A 88 9.34 1.21 -17.70
N VAL A 89 9.22 0.17 -16.87
CA VAL A 89 8.34 0.17 -15.70
C VAL A 89 8.80 1.17 -14.64
N ARG A 90 10.11 1.32 -14.41
CA ARG A 90 10.65 2.32 -13.46
C ARG A 90 10.40 3.75 -13.95
N ALA A 91 10.56 4.01 -15.24
CA ALA A 91 10.24 5.30 -15.84
C ALA A 91 8.74 5.61 -15.74
N LEU A 92 7.87 4.63 -16.04
CA LEU A 92 6.43 4.75 -15.85
C LEU A 92 6.10 5.07 -14.40
N ARG A 93 6.65 4.32 -13.43
CA ARG A 93 6.45 4.58 -12.00
C ARG A 93 6.86 6.00 -11.59
N ALA A 94 7.96 6.52 -12.12
CA ALA A 94 8.37 7.90 -11.85
C ALA A 94 7.32 8.90 -12.36
N ALA A 95 6.77 8.68 -13.56
CA ALA A 95 5.64 9.47 -14.07
C ALA A 95 4.39 9.32 -13.18
N VAL A 96 4.02 8.10 -12.78
CA VAL A 96 2.86 7.86 -11.88
C VAL A 96 3.01 8.62 -10.57
N ARG A 97 4.18 8.57 -9.93
CA ARG A 97 4.41 9.26 -8.66
C ARG A 97 4.35 10.79 -8.81
N ALA A 98 4.82 11.35 -9.94
CA ALA A 98 4.64 12.76 -10.26
C ALA A 98 3.17 13.14 -10.45
N LEU A 99 2.38 12.30 -11.13
CA LEU A 99 0.96 12.52 -11.31
C LEU A 99 0.18 12.37 -10.00
N PHE A 100 0.58 11.45 -9.12
CA PHE A 100 -0.01 11.30 -7.78
C PHE A 100 0.29 12.53 -6.91
N ALA A 101 1.53 13.02 -6.93
CA ALA A 101 1.91 14.26 -6.26
C ALA A 101 1.06 15.46 -6.73
N ARG A 102 0.74 15.53 -8.03
CA ARG A 102 -0.20 16.52 -8.57
C ARG A 102 -1.64 16.28 -8.09
N ALA A 103 -2.09 15.03 -8.10
CA ALA A 103 -3.46 14.66 -7.79
C ALA A 103 -3.85 14.89 -6.33
N VAL A 104 -2.89 14.84 -5.39
CA VAL A 104 -3.15 15.07 -3.96
C VAL A 104 -3.19 16.54 -3.54
N ARG A 105 -2.95 17.49 -4.46
CA ARG A 105 -3.03 18.93 -4.16
C ARG A 105 -4.45 19.33 -3.71
N PRO A 106 -4.61 20.25 -2.75
CA PRO A 106 -3.57 21.08 -2.13
C PRO A 106 -2.73 20.40 -1.03
N GLY A 107 -2.95 19.11 -0.74
CA GLY A 107 -2.12 18.35 0.18
C GLY A 107 -0.67 18.24 -0.32
N GLU A 108 0.23 17.94 0.61
CA GLU A 108 1.65 17.73 0.30
C GLU A 108 1.85 16.39 -0.43
N PRO A 109 2.81 16.30 -1.36
CA PRO A 109 3.19 15.03 -1.96
C PRO A 109 3.87 14.11 -0.94
N SER A 110 4.09 12.86 -1.33
CA SER A 110 4.88 11.94 -0.52
C SER A 110 6.29 12.49 -0.27
N SER A 111 6.83 12.27 0.93
CA SER A 111 8.16 12.77 1.32
C SER A 111 9.30 12.25 0.42
N ALA A 112 9.15 11.07 -0.20
CA ALA A 112 10.10 10.56 -1.18
C ALA A 112 10.15 11.38 -2.49
N ASP A 113 9.08 12.11 -2.78
CA ASP A 113 8.91 12.86 -4.02
C ASP A 113 9.36 14.32 -3.88
N ALA A 114 9.56 14.81 -2.66
CA ALA A 114 9.84 16.22 -2.37
C ALA A 114 11.09 16.77 -3.08
N ALA A 115 12.08 15.92 -3.40
CA ALA A 115 13.34 16.36 -3.99
C ALA A 115 13.44 16.16 -5.52
N ARG A 116 12.71 15.21 -6.11
CA ARG A 116 12.90 14.78 -7.50
C ARG A 116 11.61 14.21 -8.10
N LEU A 117 10.75 15.10 -8.60
CA LEU A 117 9.63 14.69 -9.45
C LEU A 117 9.94 14.92 -10.91
N MET A 118 9.51 13.99 -11.75
CA MET A 118 9.38 14.23 -13.17
C MET A 118 8.47 15.45 -13.39
N PRO A 119 8.83 16.41 -14.26
CA PRO A 119 7.95 17.52 -14.61
C PRO A 119 6.58 17.03 -15.05
N PHE A 120 5.51 17.75 -14.66
CA PHE A 120 4.14 17.30 -14.89
C PHE A 120 3.84 16.97 -16.36
N GLU A 121 4.22 17.86 -17.29
CA GLU A 121 4.01 17.66 -18.73
C GLU A 121 4.78 16.45 -19.27
N GLU A 122 5.98 16.20 -18.74
CA GLU A 122 6.76 15.02 -19.09
C GLU A 122 6.11 13.75 -18.56
N ALA A 123 5.58 13.77 -17.34
CA ALA A 123 4.87 12.64 -16.75
C ALA A 123 3.60 12.30 -17.53
N VAL A 124 2.82 13.29 -17.96
CA VAL A 124 1.64 13.09 -18.82
C VAL A 124 2.07 12.49 -20.16
N ARG A 125 3.10 13.05 -20.81
CA ARG A 125 3.61 12.54 -22.10
C ARG A 125 4.12 11.11 -21.98
N HIS A 126 4.84 10.80 -20.91
CA HIS A 126 5.39 9.46 -20.68
C HIS A 126 4.29 8.43 -20.43
N LEU A 127 3.28 8.76 -19.62
CA LEU A 127 2.12 7.92 -19.37
C LEU A 127 1.34 7.64 -20.67
N ASN A 128 1.01 8.71 -21.42
CA ASN A 128 0.26 8.59 -22.67
C ASN A 128 1.05 7.84 -23.75
N GLY A 129 2.37 8.10 -23.86
CA GLY A 129 3.24 7.38 -24.79
C GLY A 129 3.34 5.90 -24.46
N ALA A 130 3.34 5.53 -23.17
CA ALA A 130 3.29 4.13 -22.77
C ALA A 130 1.96 3.45 -23.12
N ALA A 131 0.84 4.10 -22.83
CA ALA A 131 -0.48 3.59 -23.17
C ALA A 131 -0.68 3.44 -24.69
N ALA A 132 -0.14 4.37 -25.48
CA ALA A 132 -0.26 4.37 -26.94
C ALA A 132 0.43 3.18 -27.64
N ARG A 133 1.35 2.47 -26.96
CA ARG A 133 1.98 1.26 -27.53
C ARG A 133 1.01 0.09 -27.69
N THR A 134 -0.06 0.07 -26.89
CA THR A 134 -1.16 -0.88 -27.02
C THR A 134 -2.48 -0.12 -27.07
N PRO A 135 -2.88 0.42 -28.25
CA PRO A 135 -4.15 1.13 -28.39
C PRO A 135 -5.32 0.28 -27.94
N ILE A 136 -6.23 0.87 -27.18
CA ILE A 136 -7.51 0.25 -26.78
C ILE A 136 -8.65 0.93 -27.54
N VAL A 137 -9.59 0.13 -28.02
CA VAL A 137 -10.80 0.59 -28.72
C VAL A 137 -12.03 0.29 -27.89
N PRO A 138 -13.05 1.18 -27.90
CA PRO A 138 -14.35 0.86 -27.33
C PRO A 138 -15.03 -0.21 -28.19
N VAL A 139 -15.59 -1.21 -27.53
CA VAL A 139 -16.35 -2.31 -28.11
C VAL A 139 -17.70 -2.33 -27.42
N LEU A 140 -18.75 -2.13 -28.21
CA LEU A 140 -20.12 -2.25 -27.73
C LEU A 140 -20.48 -3.74 -27.68
N ASP A 141 -20.81 -4.23 -26.49
CA ASP A 141 -21.44 -5.53 -26.29
C ASP A 141 -22.93 -5.29 -25.97
N TRP A 142 -23.80 -5.94 -26.74
CA TRP A 142 -25.25 -5.76 -26.61
C TRP A 142 -25.95 -7.10 -26.79
N PRO A 143 -25.98 -7.93 -25.74
CA PRO A 143 -26.73 -9.17 -25.78
C PRO A 143 -28.24 -8.90 -25.73
N ASP A 144 -29.01 -9.79 -26.36
CA ASP A 144 -30.46 -9.70 -26.40
C ASP A 144 -31.07 -9.68 -25.00
N GLY A 145 -31.99 -8.75 -24.76
CA GLY A 145 -32.66 -8.58 -23.47
C GLY A 145 -31.80 -7.94 -22.37
N ALA A 146 -30.56 -7.53 -22.67
CA ALA A 146 -29.67 -6.84 -21.74
C ALA A 146 -29.50 -5.35 -22.07
N THR A 147 -28.97 -4.61 -21.09
CA THR A 147 -28.52 -3.23 -21.30
C THR A 147 -27.19 -3.25 -22.05
N PRO A 148 -26.99 -2.40 -23.09
CA PRO A 148 -25.71 -2.31 -23.78
C PRO A 148 -24.57 -1.92 -22.84
N LEU A 149 -23.44 -2.59 -22.98
CA LEU A 149 -22.21 -2.34 -22.23
C LEU A 149 -21.07 -1.97 -23.17
N VAL A 150 -20.27 -0.99 -22.78
CA VAL A 150 -19.04 -0.65 -23.52
C VAL A 150 -17.85 -1.22 -22.78
N HIS A 151 -17.11 -2.10 -23.45
CA HIS A 151 -15.83 -2.62 -23.00
C HIS A 151 -14.71 -1.93 -23.76
N HIS A 152 -13.55 -1.75 -23.13
CA HIS A 152 -12.36 -1.31 -23.84
C HIS A 152 -11.48 -2.54 -24.08
N LYS A 153 -11.19 -2.83 -25.35
CA LYS A 153 -10.35 -3.98 -25.74
C LYS A 153 -9.09 -3.48 -26.46
N PRO A 154 -7.92 -4.07 -26.19
CA PRO A 154 -6.73 -3.76 -26.98
C PRO A 154 -6.93 -4.18 -28.44
N VAL A 155 -6.46 -3.35 -29.38
CA VAL A 155 -6.53 -3.65 -30.84
C VAL A 155 -5.73 -4.91 -31.17
N ARG A 156 -4.66 -5.17 -30.42
CA ARG A 156 -3.84 -6.37 -30.51
C ARG A 156 -3.52 -6.87 -29.11
N THR A 157 -3.56 -8.18 -28.92
CA THR A 157 -3.02 -8.87 -27.75
C THR A 157 -1.50 -8.88 -27.83
N ALA A 158 -0.88 -7.75 -27.49
CA ALA A 158 0.55 -7.68 -27.23
C ALA A 158 0.76 -7.66 -25.72
N ASP A 159 1.64 -8.53 -25.24
CA ASP A 159 2.03 -8.61 -23.82
C ASP A 159 2.96 -7.44 -23.44
N ASP A 160 2.50 -6.20 -23.64
CA ASP A 160 3.21 -5.00 -23.20
C ASP A 160 2.76 -4.64 -21.78
N LEU A 161 3.50 -5.17 -20.80
CA LEU A 161 3.31 -4.90 -19.38
C LEU A 161 3.24 -3.40 -19.08
N THR A 162 4.12 -2.61 -19.69
CA THR A 162 4.21 -1.17 -19.38
C THR A 162 3.00 -0.43 -19.96
N ALA A 163 2.48 -0.83 -21.12
CA ALA A 163 1.25 -0.28 -21.68
C ALA A 163 0.02 -0.67 -20.83
N ALA A 164 -0.06 -1.92 -20.39
CA ALA A 164 -1.13 -2.40 -19.51
C ALA A 164 -1.18 -1.61 -18.19
N LEU A 165 -0.02 -1.39 -17.56
CA LEU A 165 0.09 -0.57 -16.36
C LEU A 165 -0.27 0.90 -16.63
N ALA A 166 0.11 1.45 -17.78
CA ALA A 166 -0.24 2.81 -18.16
C ALA A 166 -1.77 2.98 -18.31
N HIS A 167 -2.45 2.04 -18.94
CA HIS A 167 -3.92 2.05 -19.05
C HIS A 167 -4.60 1.99 -17.68
N ALA A 168 -4.14 1.12 -16.78
CA ALA A 168 -4.65 1.04 -15.41
C ALA A 168 -4.48 2.38 -14.65
N VAL A 169 -3.33 3.04 -14.81
CA VAL A 169 -3.08 4.35 -14.19
C VAL A 169 -3.98 5.44 -14.79
N ILE A 170 -4.19 5.44 -16.11
CA ILE A 170 -5.11 6.39 -16.77
C ILE A 170 -6.53 6.19 -16.24
N ALA A 171 -7.02 4.94 -16.22
CA ALA A 171 -8.36 4.60 -15.70
C ALA A 171 -8.52 5.01 -14.24
N PHE A 172 -7.50 4.80 -13.41
CA PHE A 172 -7.52 5.26 -12.01
C PHE A 172 -7.56 6.79 -11.88
N LEU A 173 -6.67 7.51 -12.58
CA LEU A 173 -6.55 8.97 -12.46
C LEU A 173 -7.76 9.72 -13.04
N ALA A 174 -8.42 9.15 -14.04
CA ALA A 174 -9.66 9.67 -14.61
C ALA A 174 -10.92 9.21 -13.84
N GLY A 175 -10.78 8.22 -12.95
CA GLY A 175 -11.87 7.63 -12.20
C GLY A 175 -12.20 8.35 -10.88
N PRO A 176 -13.35 8.01 -10.26
CA PRO A 176 -13.83 8.66 -9.03
C PRO A 176 -12.92 8.41 -7.81
N ASP A 177 -12.15 7.32 -7.82
CA ASP A 177 -11.24 6.99 -6.73
C ASP A 177 -10.03 7.93 -6.63
N ARG A 178 -9.74 8.71 -7.68
CA ARG A 178 -8.70 9.75 -7.65
C ARG A 178 -8.90 10.71 -6.47
N ASP A 179 -10.12 11.14 -6.19
CA ASP A 179 -10.42 12.10 -5.11
C ASP A 179 -10.19 11.54 -3.71
N ARG A 180 -10.04 10.21 -3.59
CA ARG A 180 -9.71 9.50 -2.36
C ARG A 180 -8.20 9.33 -2.17
N LEU A 181 -7.39 9.59 -3.18
CA LEU A 181 -5.92 9.44 -3.12
C LEU A 181 -5.30 10.43 -2.13
N ARG A 182 -4.46 9.94 -1.22
CA ARG A 182 -3.73 10.74 -0.24
C ARG A 182 -2.28 10.28 -0.15
N ALA A 183 -1.37 11.19 0.21
CA ALA A 183 -0.04 10.85 0.66
C ALA A 183 -0.07 10.58 2.18
N CYS A 184 0.72 9.60 2.64
CA CYS A 184 0.84 9.32 4.07
C CYS A 184 1.94 10.20 4.70
N HIS A 185 1.56 11.11 5.59
CA HIS A 185 2.50 12.03 6.25
C HIS A 185 3.08 11.49 7.56
N ALA A 186 2.91 10.19 7.84
CA ALA A 186 3.50 9.63 9.05
C ALA A 186 5.03 9.70 8.96
N PRO A 187 5.75 9.89 10.09
CA PRO A 187 7.20 9.95 10.09
C PRO A 187 7.81 8.77 9.31
N ARG A 188 8.67 9.14 8.35
CA ARG A 188 9.37 8.23 7.44
C ARG A 188 8.46 7.42 6.49
N CYS A 189 7.20 7.80 6.30
CA CYS A 189 6.33 7.15 5.32
C CYS A 189 6.42 7.83 3.95
N VAL A 190 6.45 7.01 2.91
CA VAL A 190 6.60 7.45 1.51
C VAL A 190 5.47 6.94 0.60
N ARG A 191 4.42 6.38 1.20
CA ARG A 191 3.32 5.72 0.49
C ARG A 191 2.20 6.69 0.11
N TYR A 192 1.62 6.48 -1.05
CA TYR A 192 0.26 6.92 -1.37
C TYR A 192 -0.75 5.86 -0.93
N PHE A 193 -1.99 6.26 -0.64
CA PHE A 193 -3.07 5.36 -0.25
C PHE A 193 -4.44 5.94 -0.62
N LEU A 194 -5.46 5.09 -0.72
CA LEU A 194 -6.84 5.54 -0.81
C LEU A 194 -7.45 5.71 0.57
N LYS A 195 -8.08 6.86 0.78
CA LYS A 195 -8.89 7.13 1.95
C LYS A 195 -10.16 6.29 1.91
N GLU A 196 -10.27 5.33 2.82
CA GLU A 196 -11.41 4.43 2.97
C GLU A 196 -12.45 4.97 3.95
N HIS A 197 -12.09 5.86 4.87
CA HIS A 197 -13.08 6.48 5.76
C HIS A 197 -12.70 7.93 6.11
N PRO A 198 -13.67 8.79 6.46
CA PRO A 198 -13.41 10.22 6.69
C PRO A 198 -12.33 10.53 7.72
N ARG A 199 -12.16 9.66 8.73
CA ARG A 199 -11.15 9.80 9.80
C ARG A 199 -9.78 9.17 9.47
N GLN A 200 -9.60 8.57 8.29
CA GLN A 200 -8.32 7.95 7.92
C GLN A 200 -7.33 9.02 7.51
N GLU A 201 -6.34 9.27 8.38
CA GLU A 201 -5.24 10.21 8.14
C GLU A 201 -3.96 9.49 7.68
N TRP A 202 -3.86 8.17 7.94
CA TRP A 202 -2.65 7.38 7.72
C TRP A 202 -2.94 6.16 6.86
N CYS A 203 -1.97 5.73 6.06
CA CYS A 203 -2.15 4.57 5.19
C CYS A 203 -2.38 3.26 5.95
N LYS A 204 -1.86 3.14 7.19
CA LYS A 204 -2.01 1.95 8.06
C LYS A 204 -2.02 2.37 9.55
N PRO A 205 -2.62 1.58 10.46
CA PRO A 205 -2.60 1.87 11.90
C PRO A 205 -1.20 2.07 12.50
N SER A 206 -0.22 1.29 12.04
CA SER A 206 1.18 1.43 12.47
C SER A 206 1.78 2.80 12.13
N CYS A 207 1.33 3.45 11.06
CA CYS A 207 1.74 4.81 10.70
C CYS A 207 1.18 5.84 11.70
N GLY A 208 -0.07 5.67 12.14
CA GLY A 208 -0.66 6.49 13.21
C GLY A 208 0.07 6.34 14.55
N ASN A 209 0.47 5.12 14.90
CA ASN A 209 1.28 4.87 16.10
C ASN A 209 2.65 5.57 16.01
N ARG A 210 3.35 5.46 14.87
CA ARG A 210 4.62 6.18 14.65
C ARG A 210 4.45 7.70 14.77
N ALA A 211 3.39 8.26 14.19
CA ALA A 211 3.11 9.69 14.28
C ALA A 211 2.87 10.13 15.74
N ARG A 212 2.11 9.34 16.52
CA ARG A 212 1.89 9.59 17.95
C ARG A 212 3.19 9.57 18.76
N VAL A 213 4.02 8.56 18.55
CA VAL A 213 5.32 8.38 19.23
C VAL A 213 6.27 9.53 18.89
N ALA A 214 6.36 9.92 17.61
CA ALA A 214 7.20 11.05 17.19
C ALA A 214 6.79 12.36 17.87
N ARG A 215 5.49 12.67 17.94
CA ARG A 215 4.99 13.85 18.66
C ARG A 215 5.33 13.83 20.15
N HIS A 216 5.27 12.66 20.79
CA HIS A 216 5.69 12.50 22.19
C HIS A 216 7.17 12.82 22.38
N HIS A 217 8.06 12.25 21.55
CA HIS A 217 9.49 12.54 21.61
C HIS A 217 9.83 14.02 21.31
N GLN A 218 9.15 14.64 20.35
CA GLN A 218 9.32 16.07 20.05
C GLN A 218 8.98 16.94 21.26
N ARG A 219 7.88 16.64 21.98
CA ARG A 219 7.53 17.35 23.22
C ARG A 219 8.57 17.17 24.31
N HIS A 220 9.04 15.94 24.56
CA HIS A 220 10.09 15.70 25.56
C HIS A 220 11.40 16.37 25.22
N LYS A 221 11.79 16.38 23.94
CA LYS A 221 12.97 17.09 23.46
C LYS A 221 12.83 18.61 23.67
N ALA A 222 11.67 19.17 23.37
CA ALA A 222 11.39 20.59 23.60
C ALA A 222 11.45 20.94 25.10
N THR A 223 10.85 20.13 25.98
CA THR A 223 10.92 20.32 27.44
C THR A 223 12.34 20.22 27.99
N ALA A 224 13.14 19.28 27.47
CA ALA A 224 14.55 19.15 27.85
C ALA A 224 15.39 20.34 27.38
N GLN A 225 15.10 20.88 26.20
CA GLN A 225 15.77 22.06 25.63
C GLN A 225 15.35 23.37 26.30
N SER A 226 14.12 23.48 26.78
CA SER A 226 13.62 24.66 27.48
C SER A 226 13.93 24.68 28.98
N ARG A 227 14.56 23.62 29.53
CA ARG A 227 14.90 23.54 30.95
C ARG A 227 16.12 24.44 31.21
N PRO A 228 15.99 25.53 32.00
CA PRO A 228 17.12 26.40 32.30
C PRO A 228 18.23 25.59 32.98
N VAL A 229 19.47 25.75 32.50
CA VAL A 229 20.65 25.22 33.20
C VAL A 229 20.71 25.95 34.55
N PRO A 230 20.67 25.26 35.69
CA PRO A 230 20.66 25.96 36.96
C PRO A 230 22.00 26.68 37.13
N SER A 231 21.97 28.01 37.24
CA SER A 231 23.14 28.84 37.54
C SER A 231 23.53 28.61 39.00
N GLY A 232 24.41 27.63 39.23
CA GLY A 232 24.83 27.26 40.59
C GLY A 232 25.47 25.89 40.73
N TRP A 233 25.49 25.06 39.67
CA TRP A 233 26.27 23.83 39.70
C TRP A 233 27.75 24.17 39.53
N PRO A 234 28.63 23.74 40.45
CA PRO A 234 30.07 23.89 40.24
C PRO A 234 30.43 23.22 38.92
N THR A 235 31.21 23.94 38.10
CA THR A 235 31.75 23.39 36.86
C THR A 235 32.44 22.07 37.20
N PRO A 236 32.03 20.92 36.62
CA PRO A 236 32.75 19.69 36.86
C PRO A 236 34.21 19.93 36.47
N PRO A 237 35.19 19.53 37.30
CA PRO A 237 36.58 19.73 36.99
C PRO A 237 36.84 19.16 35.59
N ARG A 238 37.57 19.91 34.75
CA ARG A 238 37.98 19.41 33.44
C ARG A 238 38.70 18.08 33.70
N HIS A 239 38.05 16.97 33.37
CA HIS A 239 38.74 15.71 33.22
C HIS A 239 39.72 15.95 32.08
N GLN A 240 40.99 16.15 32.44
CA GLN A 240 42.08 16.02 31.49
C GLN A 240 41.84 14.69 30.81
N THR A 241 41.63 14.71 29.50
CA THR A 241 41.63 13.52 28.68
C THR A 241 42.96 12.84 28.92
N ALA A 242 43.00 11.89 29.86
CA ALA A 242 44.08 10.94 29.95
C ALA A 242 44.14 10.28 28.58
N THR A 243 45.23 10.55 27.87
CA THR A 243 45.59 9.90 26.62
C THR A 243 45.38 8.41 26.84
N ARG A 244 44.40 7.81 26.14
CA ARG A 244 44.24 6.35 26.15
C ARG A 244 45.60 5.77 25.74
N PRO A 245 46.29 4.99 26.58
CA PRO A 245 47.45 4.27 26.09
C PRO A 245 46.96 3.36 24.97
N ALA A 246 47.71 3.33 23.87
CA ALA A 246 47.45 2.44 22.76
C ALA A 246 47.34 1.02 23.31
N ARG A 247 46.14 0.41 23.20
CA ARG A 247 45.98 -1.02 23.47
C ARG A 247 46.66 -1.78 22.34
N SER A 248 47.98 -1.97 22.45
CA SER A 248 48.67 -3.09 21.84
C SER A 248 48.30 -4.34 22.61
N ALA A 249 47.20 -4.97 22.21
CA ALA A 249 46.88 -6.33 22.66
C ALA A 249 46.38 -7.09 21.43
N ALA A 250 47.27 -7.91 20.88
CA ALA A 250 46.91 -9.03 20.03
C ALA A 250 45.75 -9.77 20.67
N ARG A 251 44.59 -9.77 20.01
CA ARG A 251 43.48 -10.66 20.37
C ARG A 251 43.85 -12.04 19.84
N PRO A 252 43.96 -13.09 20.66
CA PRO A 252 43.98 -14.44 20.11
C PRO A 252 42.65 -14.67 19.40
N ALA A 253 42.72 -15.22 18.19
CA ALA A 253 41.57 -15.54 17.37
C ALA A 253 40.70 -16.58 18.08
N LEU A 254 39.64 -16.13 18.75
CA LEU A 254 38.53 -17.00 19.12
C LEU A 254 37.84 -17.40 17.81
N ARG A 255 37.97 -18.70 17.46
CA ARG A 255 37.18 -19.36 16.42
C ARG A 255 35.71 -18.97 16.58
N ARG A 256 35.13 -18.36 15.55
CA ARG A 256 33.68 -18.22 15.42
C ARG A 256 33.07 -19.64 15.40
N PRO A 257 32.09 -19.98 16.25
CA PRO A 257 31.23 -21.10 15.94
C PRO A 257 30.48 -20.76 14.65
N GLY A 258 30.42 -21.73 13.74
CA GLY A 258 29.85 -21.56 12.40
C GLY A 258 28.43 -21.00 12.46
N HIS A 259 28.15 -20.06 11.55
CA HIS A 259 26.78 -19.69 11.22
C HIS A 259 26.06 -20.94 10.70
N VAL A 260 25.04 -21.39 11.42
CA VAL A 260 24.01 -22.27 10.86
C VAL A 260 23.05 -21.35 10.08
N PRO A 261 22.83 -21.58 8.77
CA PRO A 261 21.82 -20.83 8.03
C PRO A 261 20.44 -21.11 8.61
N TRP A 262 19.55 -20.13 8.60
CA TRP A 262 18.15 -20.24 9.06
C TRP A 262 17.28 -21.21 8.21
N ALA A 263 17.90 -22.05 7.38
CA ALA A 263 17.27 -22.98 6.45
C ALA A 263 17.33 -24.43 6.97
N THR A 264 16.88 -24.69 8.19
CA THR A 264 16.43 -26.03 8.65
C THR A 264 15.65 -25.89 9.96
N CYS A 265 14.47 -25.27 9.89
CA CYS A 265 13.44 -25.46 10.92
C CYS A 265 12.07 -25.69 10.28
N ARG A 266 12.06 -26.57 9.27
CA ARG A 266 10.86 -27.14 8.68
C ARG A 266 11.20 -28.59 8.33
N SER A 267 10.96 -29.51 9.26
CA SER A 267 10.75 -30.96 9.08
C SER A 267 11.04 -31.69 10.38
N SER A 268 10.08 -31.70 11.31
CA SER A 268 9.83 -32.76 12.30
C SER A 268 8.56 -32.42 13.07
N ALA A 269 7.44 -32.50 12.38
CA ALA A 269 6.15 -32.80 13.01
C ALA A 269 5.50 -33.83 12.10
N ALA A 270 5.92 -35.09 12.30
CA ALA A 270 5.23 -36.23 11.76
C ALA A 270 3.78 -36.22 12.26
N ALA A 271 2.88 -36.58 11.35
CA ALA A 271 1.46 -36.70 11.57
C ALA A 271 1.12 -37.55 12.81
N ALA A 272 0.30 -37.00 13.69
CA ALA A 272 -0.57 -37.78 14.56
C ALA A 272 -2.02 -37.50 14.10
N PRO A 273 -2.85 -38.53 13.85
CA PRO A 273 -4.21 -38.33 13.36
C PRO A 273 -5.12 -37.78 14.48
N LEU A 274 -5.83 -36.70 14.18
CA LEU A 274 -6.93 -36.20 15.02
C LEU A 274 -8.22 -36.98 14.69
N PRO A 275 -9.06 -37.30 15.69
CA PRO A 275 -10.33 -38.01 15.48
C PRO A 275 -11.38 -37.13 14.79
N PRO A 276 -12.41 -37.73 14.14
CA PRO A 276 -13.43 -36.97 13.43
C PRO A 276 -14.32 -36.19 14.40
N GLY A 277 -14.44 -34.88 14.16
CA GLY A 277 -15.42 -34.02 14.83
C GLY A 277 -16.83 -34.22 14.24
N PRO A 278 -17.89 -34.10 15.05
CA PRO A 278 -19.25 -34.35 14.60
C PRO A 278 -19.80 -33.22 13.72
N THR A 279 -20.69 -33.65 12.83
CA THR A 279 -21.50 -32.91 11.87
C THR A 279 -22.33 -31.77 12.46
N SER A 280 -22.33 -30.66 11.74
CA SER A 280 -23.44 -29.73 11.45
C SER A 280 -24.75 -29.95 12.23
N THR A 281 -25.19 -28.92 12.96
CA THR A 281 -26.63 -28.57 13.00
C THR A 281 -26.80 -27.05 13.19
N TYR A 282 -27.41 -26.45 12.18
CA TYR A 282 -28.11 -25.16 12.16
C TYR A 282 -29.02 -24.97 13.38
N TRP A 283 -29.08 -23.77 13.98
CA TRP A 283 -30.33 -23.15 14.49
C TRP A 283 -30.19 -21.61 14.55
N PRO A 284 -31.29 -20.85 14.42
CA PRO A 284 -31.36 -19.49 13.91
C PRO A 284 -31.31 -18.40 15.00
N TRP A 285 -30.99 -17.19 14.56
CA TRP A 285 -31.04 -15.97 15.38
C TRP A 285 -32.48 -15.54 15.65
N THR A 286 -32.91 -15.59 16.90
CA THR A 286 -34.08 -14.87 17.41
C THR A 286 -33.64 -13.57 18.09
N ARG A 287 -34.31 -12.46 17.72
CA ARG A 287 -34.23 -11.16 18.40
C ARG A 287 -34.81 -11.28 19.80
N ALA A 288 -34.13 -10.71 20.79
CA ALA A 288 -34.71 -10.38 22.10
C ALA A 288 -34.33 -8.95 22.48
N THR A 289 -35.37 -8.13 22.60
CA THR A 289 -35.42 -6.78 23.18
C THR A 289 -35.33 -6.86 24.72
N GLY A 290 -34.50 -6.02 25.35
CA GLY A 290 -34.44 -5.83 26.81
C GLY A 290 -33.39 -4.78 27.23
N PRO A 291 -33.61 -4.01 28.32
CA PRO A 291 -33.16 -2.61 28.42
C PRO A 291 -31.78 -2.38 29.04
N ALA A 292 -31.17 -1.26 28.69
CA ALA A 292 -29.90 -0.77 29.21
C ALA A 292 -30.02 -0.34 30.68
N THR A 293 -29.21 -0.94 31.54
CA THR A 293 -29.02 -0.57 32.95
C THR A 293 -27.55 -0.21 33.17
N SER A 294 -27.18 1.07 33.00
CA SER A 294 -26.34 1.78 33.98
C SER A 294 -26.04 3.22 33.56
N VAL A 295 -25.99 4.05 34.60
CA VAL A 295 -25.72 5.49 34.59
C VAL A 295 -24.25 5.75 34.23
N ARG A 296 -23.93 5.80 32.94
CA ARG A 296 -22.64 6.34 32.45
C ARG A 296 -22.66 6.97 31.05
N ASP A 297 -23.84 7.16 30.45
CA ASP A 297 -24.00 7.76 29.12
C ASP A 297 -24.51 9.21 29.10
N CYS A 298 -24.64 9.87 30.25
CA CYS A 298 -25.12 11.26 30.34
C CYS A 298 -24.04 12.24 30.85
N CYS A 299 -22.90 12.38 30.15
CA CYS A 299 -22.14 13.64 30.05
C CYS A 299 -20.87 13.51 29.18
N PRO A 300 -20.69 14.32 28.13
CA PRO A 300 -19.39 14.50 27.48
C PRO A 300 -18.45 15.36 28.34
N ARG A 301 -17.18 14.95 28.45
CA ARG A 301 -16.11 15.71 29.13
C ARG A 301 -15.89 17.08 28.45
N PRO A 302 -15.94 18.22 29.15
CA PRO A 302 -15.57 19.51 28.60
C PRO A 302 -14.05 19.78 28.68
N THR A 303 -13.51 20.43 27.66
CA THR A 303 -12.15 20.97 27.62
C THR A 303 -12.09 22.35 28.29
N ALA A 304 -11.31 22.47 29.38
CA ALA A 304 -10.81 23.71 30.01
C ALA A 304 -11.84 24.61 30.74
N PRO A 305 -11.40 25.47 31.70
CA PRO A 305 -12.15 25.76 32.91
C PRO A 305 -13.07 26.97 32.77
N ALA A 306 -14.39 26.74 32.82
CA ALA A 306 -15.37 27.79 33.05
C ALA A 306 -16.34 27.34 34.16
N ARG A 307 -16.27 28.08 35.27
CA ARG A 307 -17.17 28.21 36.42
C ARG A 307 -18.40 27.28 36.48
N ALA A 308 -18.41 26.44 37.52
CA ALA A 308 -19.56 25.71 38.01
C ALA A 308 -20.63 26.66 38.58
N SER A 309 -21.77 26.79 37.88
CA SER A 309 -23.08 27.19 38.41
C SER A 309 -24.06 27.28 37.23
N SER A 310 -24.86 26.23 37.00
CA SER A 310 -26.14 26.25 36.24
C SER A 310 -26.66 24.85 35.84
N CYS A 311 -26.14 23.74 36.38
CA CYS A 311 -26.62 22.39 36.05
C CYS A 311 -27.77 21.87 36.96
N ALA A 312 -28.56 22.74 37.58
CA ALA A 312 -29.56 22.34 38.59
C ALA A 312 -31.03 22.63 38.23
N THR A 313 -31.40 22.88 36.96
CA THR A 313 -32.79 23.29 36.65
C THR A 313 -33.45 22.59 35.45
N THR A 314 -32.84 21.57 34.83
CA THR A 314 -33.45 20.89 33.65
C THR A 314 -33.56 19.38 33.78
N CYS A 315 -33.80 18.88 35.00
CA CYS A 315 -34.09 17.46 35.25
C CYS A 315 -35.49 17.20 35.85
N SER A 316 -36.45 18.12 35.67
CA SER A 316 -37.80 17.99 36.27
C SER A 316 -38.95 18.35 35.30
N ALA A 317 -38.81 18.07 34.00
CA ALA A 317 -39.88 18.36 33.03
C ALA A 317 -40.05 17.31 31.91
N ALA A 318 -39.82 16.02 32.20
CA ALA A 318 -40.11 14.93 31.27
C ALA A 318 -40.64 13.66 31.96
N GLU A 319 -41.31 13.82 33.11
CA GLU A 319 -42.04 12.75 33.82
C GLU A 319 -43.52 13.11 33.99
N ALA A 320 -44.06 13.89 33.05
CA ALA A 320 -45.48 14.21 32.95
C ALA A 320 -45.88 14.27 31.47
N LEU A 321 -46.15 13.08 30.90
CA LEU A 321 -47.00 12.76 29.75
C LEU A 321 -46.67 11.32 29.28
N ARG A 322 -47.04 10.35 30.12
CA ARG A 322 -47.47 9.00 29.74
C ARG A 322 -48.67 8.64 30.60
#